data_AF-A0A1Z4V0F5-F1
#
_entry.id   AF-A0A1Z4V0F5-F1
#
_cell.length_a   1.000
_cell.length_b   1.000
_cell.length_c   1.000
_cell.angle_alpha   90.00
_cell.angle_beta   90.00
_cell.angle_gamma   90.00
#
_symmetry.space_group_name_H-M   'P 1'
#
loop_
_entity.id
_entity.type
_entity.pdbx_description
1 polymer ?
#
loop_
_entity_poly.entity_id
_entity_poly.type
_entity_poly.pdbx_seq_one_letter_code
_entity_poly.pdbx_strand_id
1 'polypeptide(L)' 'MITTLIEREAEPILISDLTWREFKAVEQLIERPGLRLSFLDGVLEIRKMPGKKHETIKERIGA' A
#
# COMPACT_ATOMS: atom_id res chain seq x y z
N MET A 1 14.67 -29.83 9.06
CA MET A 1 14.93 -28.41 8.75
C MET A 1 13.59 -27.72 8.68
N ILE A 2 13.27 -26.86 9.64
CA ILE A 2 11.99 -26.15 9.73
C ILE A 2 12.11 -24.87 8.92
N THR A 3 11.56 -24.87 7.71
CA THR A 3 11.42 -23.66 6.90
C THR A 3 10.37 -22.78 7.56
N THR A 4 10.81 -21.80 8.35
CA THR A 4 9.97 -20.69 8.77
C THR A 4 9.50 -19.94 7.52
N LEU A 5 8.27 -20.23 7.08
CA LEU A 5 7.53 -19.42 6.11
C LEU A 5 7.14 -18.11 6.80
N ILE A 6 8.10 -17.20 6.93
CA ILE A 6 7.78 -15.80 7.14
C ILE A 6 7.07 -15.40 5.83
N GLU A 7 5.76 -15.13 5.90
CA GLU A 7 5.01 -14.51 4.81
C GLU A 7 5.81 -13.26 4.42
N ARG A 8 6.59 -13.34 3.34
CA ARG A 8 7.36 -12.19 2.85
C ARG A 8 6.30 -11.17 2.44
N GLU A 9 6.12 -10.13 3.24
CA GLU A 9 5.39 -8.93 2.83
C GLU A 9 5.95 -8.56 1.46
N ALA A 10 5.11 -8.66 0.43
CA ALA A 10 5.55 -8.46 -0.94
C ALA A 10 6.21 -7.07 -1.03
N GLU A 11 7.37 -7.00 -1.66
CA GLU A 11 8.10 -5.74 -1.80
C GLU A 11 7.18 -4.67 -2.43
N PRO A 12 7.22 -3.42 -1.92
CA PRO A 12 6.41 -2.34 -2.46
C PRO A 12 6.76 -2.09 -3.92
N ILE A 13 5.73 -1.92 -4.76
CA ILE A 13 5.92 -1.45 -6.13
C ILE A 13 6.00 0.07 -6.07
N LEU A 14 7.08 0.63 -6.60
CA LEU A 14 7.32 2.07 -6.68
C LEU A 14 7.21 2.52 -8.13
N ILE A 15 6.45 3.59 -8.35
CA ILE A 15 6.33 4.27 -9.64
C ILE A 15 6.72 5.72 -9.42
N SER A 16 7.81 6.17 -10.04
CA SER A 16 8.33 7.53 -9.92
C SER A 16 7.81 8.45 -11.03
N ASP A 17 8.13 9.74 -10.91
CA ASP A 17 7.92 10.76 -11.94
C ASP A 17 6.46 10.99 -12.30
N LEU A 18 5.55 10.72 -11.35
CA LEU A 18 4.12 10.96 -11.49
C LEU A 18 3.74 12.37 -11.02
N THR A 19 2.92 13.06 -11.80
CA THR A 19 2.24 14.25 -11.32
C THR A 19 1.09 13.88 -10.37
N TRP A 20 0.68 14.81 -9.51
CA TRP A 20 -0.50 14.63 -8.65
C TRP A 20 -1.76 14.27 -9.46
N ARG A 21 -1.92 14.84 -10.66
CA ARG A 21 -3.06 14.56 -11.54
C ARG A 21 -3.03 13.13 -12.08
N GLU A 22 -1.87 12.63 -12.49
CA GLU A 22 -1.71 11.24 -12.93
C GLU A 22 -1.94 10.27 -11.78
N PHE A 23 -1.43 10.57 -10.58
CA PHE A 23 -1.75 9.80 -9.37
C PHE A 23 -3.26 9.70 -9.14
N LYS A 24 -4.00 10.82 -9.18
CA LYS A 24 -5.46 10.81 -8.97
C LYS A 24 -6.24 10.03 -10.03
N ALA A 25 -5.71 9.93 -11.25
CA ALA A 25 -6.29 9.07 -12.28
C ALA A 25 -6.02 7.57 -11.99
N VAL A 26 -4.79 7.24 -11.61
CA VAL A 26 -4.36 5.87 -11.28
C VAL A 26 -5.05 5.35 -10.01
N GLU A 27 -5.22 6.21 -9.00
CA GLU A 27 -5.90 5.88 -7.75
C GLU A 27 -7.29 5.30 -8.01
N GLN A 28 -8.11 5.97 -8.82
CA GLN A 28 -9.46 5.52 -9.17
C GLN A 28 -9.51 4.20 -9.95
N LEU A 29 -8.44 3.86 -10.68
CA LEU A 29 -8.34 2.63 -11.47
C LEU A 29 -7.90 1.42 -10.64
N ILE A 30 -7.08 1.65 -9.61
CA ILE A 30 -6.35 0.60 -8.87
C ILE A 30 -6.85 0.45 -7.43
N GLU A 31 -7.67 1.38 -6.92
CA GLU A 31 -8.32 1.27 -5.62
C GLU A 31 -9.19 0.00 -5.57
N ARG A 32 -8.63 -1.03 -4.93
CA ARG A 32 -9.24 -2.34 -4.73
C ARG A 32 -9.01 -2.79 -3.29
N PRO A 33 -9.96 -3.53 -2.70
CA PRO A 33 -9.78 -4.09 -1.36
C PRO A 33 -8.48 -4.89 -1.25
N GLY A 34 -7.69 -4.64 -0.20
CA GLY A 34 -6.43 -5.35 0.05
C GLY A 34 -5.19 -4.71 -0.59
N LEU A 35 -5.32 -3.56 -1.27
CA LEU A 35 -4.19 -2.74 -1.72
C LEU A 35 -4.16 -1.41 -0.96
N ARG A 36 -2.96 -0.97 -0.61
CA ARG A 36 -2.67 0.34 -0.05
C ARG A 36 -1.86 1.13 -1.07
N LEU A 37 -2.41 2.28 -1.45
CA LEU A 37 -1.74 3.27 -2.27
C LEU A 37 -1.20 4.38 -1.37
N SER A 38 -0.01 4.91 -1.66
CA SER A 38 0.57 6.06 -0.97
C SER A 38 1.33 6.91 -1.97
N PHE A 39 1.12 8.23 -1.95
CA PHE A 39 1.76 9.15 -2.88
C PHE A 39 2.56 10.19 -2.12
N LEU A 40 3.83 10.34 -2.48
CA LEU A 40 4.73 11.33 -1.90
C LEU A 40 5.73 11.81 -2.95
N ASP A 41 5.79 13.12 -3.15
CA ASP A 41 6.81 13.79 -3.99
C ASP A 41 6.99 13.17 -5.39
N GLY A 42 5.87 12.86 -6.05
CA GLY A 42 5.89 12.26 -7.39
C GLY A 42 6.15 10.75 -7.43
N VAL A 43 6.27 10.11 -6.26
CA VAL A 43 6.40 8.66 -6.12
C VAL A 43 5.10 8.06 -5.61
N LEU A 44 4.54 7.12 -6.39
CA LEU A 44 3.45 6.26 -5.98
C LEU A 44 4.02 4.94 -5.46
N GLU A 45 3.69 4.64 -4.21
CA GLU A 45 3.94 3.37 -3.57
C GLU A 45 2.65 2.53 -3.53
N ILE A 46 2.76 1.28 -4.00
CA ILE A 46 1.69 0.28 -3.96
C ILE A 46 2.14 -0.87 -3.08
N ARG A 47 1.40 -1.13 -2.00
CA ARG A 47 1.61 -2.27 -1.10
C ARG A 47 0.36 -3.11 -1.01
N LYS A 48 0.50 -4.43 -0.85
CA LYS A 48 -0.60 -5.25 -0.35
C LYS A 48 -0.84 -4.88 1.11
N MET A 49 -2.10 -4.76 1.52
CA MET A 49 -2.44 -4.51 2.90
C MET A 49 -1.89 -5.66 3.76
N PRO A 50 -1.03 -5.38 4.76
CA PRO A 50 -0.69 -6.38 5.76
C PRO A 50 -1.98 -6.71 6.52
N GLY A 51 -2.42 -7.98 6.46
CA GLY A 51 -3.78 -8.39 6.84
C GLY A 51 -4.24 -7.94 8.24
N LYS A 52 -5.58 -7.85 8.44
CA LYS A 52 -6.40 -7.51 9.63
C LYS A 52 -5.77 -6.72 10.81
N LYS A 53 -4.61 -7.13 11.32
CA LYS A 53 -3.88 -6.47 12.41
C LYS A 53 -3.58 -4.99 12.16
N HIS A 54 -3.32 -4.57 10.92
CA HIS A 54 -3.02 -3.15 10.63
C HIS A 54 -4.27 -2.27 10.54
N GLU A 55 -5.46 -2.82 10.25
CA GLU A 55 -6.72 -2.04 10.28
C GLU A 55 -7.12 -1.70 11.72
N THR A 56 -6.98 -2.66 12.65
CA THR A 56 -7.30 -2.47 14.08
C THR A 56 -6.49 -1.37 14.77
N ILE A 57 -5.31 -1.02 14.24
CA ILE A 57 -4.44 0.01 14.80
C ILE A 57 -4.83 1.41 14.27
N LYS A 58 -5.30 1.52 13.03
CA LYS A 58 -5.71 2.80 12.44
C LYS A 58 -6.98 3.36 13.08
N GLU A 59 -7.92 2.51 13.48
CA GLU A 59 -9.12 2.95 14.21
C GLU A 59 -8.80 3.57 15.59
N ARG A 60 -7.64 3.25 16.17
CA ARG A 60 -7.28 3.69 17.53
C ARG A 60 -6.51 5.01 17.62
N ILE A 61 -6.00 5.54 16.50
CA ILE A 61 -5.22 6.79 16.49
C ILE A 61 -5.99 7.95 15.81
N GLY A 62 -7.19 7.68 15.29
CA GLY A 62 -8.08 8.68 14.70
C GLY A 62 -9.22 9.19 15.60
N ALA A 63 -9.20 8.87 16.90
CA ALA A 63 -10.22 9.29 17.88
C ALA A 63 -9.68 10.37 18.82
#